data_AF-A0A9E4BV39-F1
#
_entry.id   AF-A0A9E4BV39-F1
#
_cell.length_a   1.000
_cell.length_b   1.000
_cell.length_c   1.000
_cell.angle_alpha   90.00
_cell.angle_beta   90.00
_cell.angle_gamma   90.00
#
_symmetry.space_group_name_H-M   'P 1'
#
loop_
_entity.id
_entity.type
_entity.pdbx_description
1 polymer ?
#
loop_
_entity_poly.entity_id
_entity_poly.type
_entity_poly.pdbx_seq_one_letter_code
_entity_poly.pdbx_strand_id
1 'polypeptide(L)'
;MFSHPDIIQILNESYIPVADNCSYTQTQKDAKGEFFRRVAEQGHYGGRIEPTATRQGLYACTSNGELLGSINTRDAAPLLEVLEQSLERWRERSDTGESPDIPESYPVDPRLGWSYPENGLTLKVTVRDLPRDSNGVDSRHNIDFAWFTEVESRALVPDDIRPGQTWRAPGFFTKRLALRHFIDTVRGQSPGWREENLKDGEINLTVESVESDLIRIRMEGRIHLEAEPTFESNPFSGLTVDKPRGLKLDLYGRLAFDPRQRRVEAFDAVATGDRWGFTTYNVRFDDPGPAPIGFAFELGSDNPIERTPPASIGRNYFD
;
A
#
# COMPACT_ATOMS: atom_id res chain seq x y z
N MET A 1 -14.22 4.49 -7.56
CA MET A 1 -15.21 3.66 -6.84
C MET A 1 -15.41 4.15 -5.41
N PHE A 2 -14.47 3.95 -4.50
CA PHE A 2 -14.62 4.35 -3.08
C PHE A 2 -14.71 5.86 -2.83
N SER A 3 -14.41 6.69 -3.82
CA SER A 3 -14.65 8.14 -3.79
C SER A 3 -16.09 8.54 -4.14
N HIS A 4 -16.97 7.58 -4.46
CA HIS A 4 -18.37 7.86 -4.79
C HIS A 4 -19.13 8.27 -3.52
N PRO A 5 -19.86 9.41 -3.51
CA PRO A 5 -20.53 9.92 -2.32
C PRO A 5 -21.43 8.91 -1.62
N ASP A 6 -22.26 8.19 -2.37
CA ASP A 6 -23.19 7.21 -1.80
C ASP A 6 -22.47 6.01 -1.16
N ILE A 7 -21.32 5.59 -1.72
CA ILE A 7 -20.48 4.54 -1.12
C ILE A 7 -19.87 5.06 0.18
N ILE A 8 -19.35 6.29 0.19
CA ILE A 8 -18.80 6.89 1.41
C ILE A 8 -19.87 6.97 2.49
N GLN A 9 -21.08 7.41 2.14
CA GLN A 9 -22.19 7.55 3.06
C GLN A 9 -22.59 6.20 3.67
N ILE A 10 -22.90 5.19 2.84
CA ILE A 10 -23.35 3.89 3.36
C ILE A 10 -22.27 3.21 4.20
N LEU A 11 -20.99 3.31 3.80
CA LEU A 11 -19.89 2.73 4.56
C LEU A 11 -19.72 3.40 5.93
N ASN A 12 -19.89 4.72 6.02
CA ASN A 12 -19.77 5.46 7.28
C ASN A 12 -20.98 5.27 8.21
N GLU A 13 -22.19 5.12 7.65
CA GLU A 13 -23.42 5.07 8.44
C GLU A 13 -23.80 3.64 8.86
N SER A 14 -23.40 2.62 8.08
CA SER A 14 -23.92 1.25 8.23
C SER A 14 -22.85 0.15 8.29
N TYR A 15 -21.58 0.45 8.05
CA TYR A 15 -20.51 -0.55 8.03
C TYR A 15 -19.32 -0.17 8.92
N ILE A 16 -18.50 -1.16 9.23
CA ILE A 16 -17.15 -0.96 9.76
C ILE A 16 -16.18 -1.34 8.62
N PRO A 17 -15.63 -0.36 7.89
CA PRO A 17 -14.74 -0.64 6.78
C PRO A 17 -13.39 -1.16 7.28
N VAL A 18 -12.89 -2.22 6.65
CA VAL A 18 -11.58 -2.82 6.92
C VAL A 18 -10.87 -3.05 5.59
N ALA A 19 -9.57 -2.75 5.54
CA ALA A 19 -8.71 -2.99 4.39
C ALA A 19 -7.47 -3.78 4.81
N ASP A 20 -7.03 -4.70 3.94
CA ASP A 20 -5.89 -5.55 4.21
C ASP A 20 -5.20 -6.04 2.93
N ASN A 21 -3.95 -6.49 3.04
CA ASN A 21 -3.19 -7.02 1.92
C ASN A 21 -3.48 -8.52 1.70
N CYS A 22 -4.46 -8.80 0.84
CA CYS A 22 -4.90 -10.16 0.57
C CYS A 22 -3.81 -11.09 0.02
N SER A 23 -2.74 -10.57 -0.60
CA SER A 23 -1.63 -11.40 -1.10
C SER A 23 -0.99 -12.22 0.02
N TYR A 24 -1.00 -11.70 1.24
CA TYR A 24 -0.50 -12.40 2.43
C TYR A 24 -1.63 -13.05 3.21
N THR A 25 -2.69 -12.29 3.52
CA THR A 25 -3.79 -12.74 4.40
C THR A 25 -4.45 -14.02 3.88
N GLN A 26 -4.54 -14.22 2.56
CA GLN A 26 -5.08 -15.45 1.99
C GLN A 26 -4.28 -16.72 2.32
N THR A 27 -3.00 -16.60 2.68
CA THR A 27 -2.11 -17.73 3.01
C THR A 27 -1.58 -17.73 4.44
N GLN A 28 -1.88 -16.69 5.23
CA GLN A 28 -1.48 -16.54 6.64
C GLN A 28 -2.06 -17.67 7.50
N LYS A 29 -1.23 -18.26 8.35
CA LYS A 29 -1.57 -19.37 9.27
C LYS A 29 -1.73 -18.84 10.69
N ASP A 30 -2.66 -17.91 10.84
CA ASP A 30 -3.10 -17.33 12.11
C ASP A 30 -4.60 -17.04 12.05
N ALA A 31 -5.18 -16.59 13.17
CA ALA A 31 -6.60 -16.32 13.29
C ALA A 31 -7.12 -15.31 12.24
N LYS A 32 -6.29 -14.33 11.87
CA LYS A 32 -6.61 -13.32 10.84
C LYS A 32 -6.73 -13.95 9.45
N GLY A 33 -5.75 -14.74 9.04
CA GLY A 33 -5.78 -15.45 7.77
C GLY A 33 -6.91 -16.49 7.70
N GLU A 34 -7.18 -17.18 8.80
CA GLU A 34 -8.28 -18.14 8.92
C GLU A 34 -9.65 -17.46 8.78
N PHE A 35 -9.87 -16.34 9.47
CA PHE A 35 -11.10 -15.55 9.35
C PHE A 35 -11.32 -15.08 7.92
N PHE A 36 -10.30 -14.48 7.30
CA PHE A 36 -10.40 -13.99 5.92
C PHE A 36 -10.73 -15.12 4.94
N ARG A 37 -10.04 -16.27 5.03
CA ARG A 37 -10.36 -17.43 4.18
C ARG A 37 -11.77 -17.93 4.41
N ARG A 38 -12.22 -18.05 5.67
CA ARG A 38 -13.59 -18.45 6.00
C ARG A 38 -14.62 -17.58 5.28
N VAL A 39 -14.44 -16.26 5.28
CA VAL A 39 -15.33 -15.32 4.57
C VAL A 39 -15.21 -15.48 3.05
N ALA A 40 -13.99 -15.50 2.52
CA ALA A 40 -13.73 -15.54 1.09
C ALA A 40 -14.26 -16.82 0.41
N GLU A 41 -14.18 -17.98 1.07
CA GLU A 41 -14.69 -19.25 0.54
C GLU A 41 -16.23 -19.33 0.47
N GLN A 42 -16.95 -18.43 1.15
CA GLN A 42 -18.40 -18.29 1.00
C GLN A 42 -18.79 -17.37 -0.17
N GLY A 43 -17.84 -16.58 -0.67
CA GLY A 43 -18.11 -15.48 -1.60
C GLY A 43 -18.03 -15.86 -3.07
N HIS A 44 -17.79 -14.85 -3.90
CA HIS A 44 -17.67 -14.97 -5.37
C HIS A 44 -16.52 -15.87 -5.85
N TYR A 45 -15.66 -16.37 -4.94
CA TYR A 45 -14.66 -17.41 -5.20
C TYR A 45 -15.02 -18.79 -4.66
N GLY A 46 -16.06 -18.90 -3.83
CA GLY A 46 -16.54 -20.17 -3.29
C GLY A 46 -17.05 -21.12 -4.37
N GLY A 47 -16.94 -22.43 -4.11
CA GLY A 47 -17.48 -23.49 -4.97
C GLY A 47 -16.77 -23.69 -6.31
N ARG A 48 -15.63 -23.04 -6.54
CA ARG A 48 -14.85 -23.20 -7.78
C ARG A 48 -14.10 -24.53 -7.79
N ILE A 49 -14.19 -25.24 -8.91
CA ILE A 49 -13.51 -26.52 -9.17
C ILE A 49 -12.04 -26.34 -9.57
N GLU A 50 -11.66 -25.15 -10.02
CA GLU A 50 -10.28 -24.78 -10.34
C GLU A 50 -9.67 -23.94 -9.22
N PRO A 51 -8.41 -24.18 -8.82
CA PRO A 51 -7.73 -23.38 -7.81
C PRO A 51 -7.71 -21.90 -8.21
N THR A 52 -8.21 -21.03 -7.33
CA THR A 52 -8.05 -19.59 -7.51
C THR A 52 -6.71 -19.16 -6.91
N ALA A 53 -5.89 -18.47 -7.71
CA ALA A 53 -4.63 -17.90 -7.24
C ALA A 53 -4.85 -16.61 -6.41
N THR A 54 -6.09 -16.15 -6.26
CA THR A 54 -6.44 -14.89 -5.61
C THR A 54 -7.81 -14.96 -4.93
N ARG A 55 -7.92 -14.28 -3.79
CA ARG A 55 -9.16 -13.98 -3.08
C ARG A 55 -9.45 -12.47 -3.07
N GLN A 56 -8.87 -11.70 -4.00
CA GLN A 56 -9.08 -10.26 -4.15
C GLN A 56 -10.56 -9.92 -4.36
N GLY A 57 -11.11 -9.04 -3.56
CA GLY A 57 -12.48 -8.57 -3.72
C GLY A 57 -12.98 -7.82 -2.49
N LEU A 58 -14.28 -7.57 -2.50
CA LEU A 58 -15.02 -6.83 -1.49
C LEU A 58 -16.00 -7.80 -0.85
N TYR A 59 -16.05 -7.80 0.48
CA TYR A 59 -16.85 -8.72 1.27
C TYR A 59 -17.57 -7.94 2.37
N ALA A 60 -18.90 -8.06 2.39
CA ALA A 60 -19.72 -7.67 3.52
C ALA A 60 -19.99 -8.93 4.34
N CYS A 61 -19.59 -8.93 5.61
CA CYS A 61 -19.76 -10.09 6.49
C CYS A 61 -20.02 -9.65 7.93
N THR A 62 -20.55 -10.56 8.73
CA THR A 62 -20.75 -10.36 10.17
C THR A 62 -19.42 -10.48 10.93
N SER A 63 -19.39 -10.06 12.19
CA SER A 63 -18.22 -10.24 13.07
C SER A 63 -17.85 -11.72 13.27
N ASN A 64 -18.80 -12.64 13.11
CA ASN A 64 -18.59 -14.09 13.18
C ASN A 64 -18.12 -14.70 11.84
N GLY A 65 -17.95 -13.88 10.79
CA GLY A 65 -17.50 -14.31 9.47
C GLY A 65 -18.57 -14.98 8.61
N GLU A 66 -19.86 -14.72 8.89
CA GLU A 66 -20.96 -15.08 7.98
C GLU A 66 -21.01 -14.06 6.84
N LEU A 67 -20.98 -14.54 5.61
CA LEU A 67 -21.01 -13.66 4.45
C LEU A 67 -22.43 -13.14 4.17
N LEU A 68 -22.55 -11.82 4.03
CA LEU A 68 -23.79 -11.15 3.64
C LEU A 68 -23.80 -10.76 2.17
N GLY A 69 -22.63 -10.48 1.59
CA GLY A 69 -22.48 -10.20 0.16
C GLY A 69 -21.03 -10.10 -0.25
N SER A 70 -20.73 -10.33 -1.53
CA SER A 70 -19.37 -10.18 -2.03
C SER A 70 -19.35 -9.89 -3.51
N ILE A 71 -18.34 -9.12 -3.95
CA ILE A 71 -18.12 -8.78 -5.35
C ILE A 71 -16.65 -8.41 -5.58
N ASN A 72 -16.12 -8.66 -6.77
CA ASN A 72 -14.84 -8.10 -7.21
C ASN A 72 -15.10 -7.17 -8.40
N THR A 73 -15.21 -5.88 -8.13
CA THR A 73 -15.52 -4.85 -9.12
C THR A 73 -14.69 -3.58 -8.89
N ARG A 74 -14.56 -2.77 -9.93
CA ARG A 74 -14.03 -1.40 -9.86
C ARG A 74 -15.12 -0.34 -10.06
N ASP A 75 -16.37 -0.77 -10.23
CA ASP A 75 -17.51 0.09 -10.55
C ASP A 75 -18.34 0.37 -9.31
N ALA A 76 -18.75 1.64 -9.15
CA ALA A 76 -19.48 2.09 -7.96
C ALA A 76 -20.90 1.52 -7.88
N ALA A 77 -21.64 1.51 -8.99
CA ALA A 77 -23.05 1.10 -8.98
C ALA A 77 -23.24 -0.38 -8.57
N PRO A 78 -22.51 -1.37 -9.13
CA PRO A 78 -22.64 -2.75 -8.68
C PRO A 78 -22.19 -2.96 -7.22
N LEU A 79 -21.20 -2.20 -6.75
CA LEU A 79 -20.80 -2.25 -5.34
C LEU A 79 -21.90 -1.73 -4.43
N LEU A 80 -22.51 -0.59 -4.77
CA LEU A 80 -23.59 0.00 -3.98
C LEU A 80 -24.76 -0.98 -3.85
N GLU A 81 -25.17 -1.61 -4.95
CA GLU A 81 -26.22 -2.63 -4.95
C GLU A 81 -25.89 -3.79 -4.01
N VAL A 82 -24.65 -4.30 -4.04
CA VAL A 82 -24.20 -5.37 -3.13
C VAL A 82 -24.21 -4.94 -1.67
N LEU A 83 -23.82 -3.70 -1.36
CA LEU A 83 -23.87 -3.16 0.00
C LEU A 83 -25.32 -3.03 0.47
N GLU A 84 -26.22 -2.46 -0.33
CA GLU A 84 -27.64 -2.34 0.00
C GLU A 84 -28.29 -3.70 0.29
N GLN A 85 -28.07 -4.69 -0.58
CA GLN A 85 -28.58 -6.06 -0.40
C GLN A 85 -27.98 -6.74 0.84
N SER A 86 -26.70 -6.51 1.12
CA SER A 86 -26.04 -7.06 2.31
C SER A 86 -26.63 -6.46 3.60
N LEU A 87 -26.98 -5.18 3.58
CA LEU A 87 -27.62 -4.50 4.70
C LEU A 87 -29.06 -4.94 4.91
N GLU A 88 -29.81 -5.20 3.85
CA GLU A 88 -31.14 -5.82 3.93
C GLU A 88 -31.05 -7.21 4.57
N ARG A 89 -30.15 -8.07 4.09
CA ARG A 89 -29.89 -9.39 4.70
C ARG A 89 -29.51 -9.27 6.17
N TRP A 90 -28.70 -8.28 6.55
CA TRP A 90 -28.37 -8.02 7.95
C TRP A 90 -29.61 -7.70 8.79
N ARG A 91 -30.52 -6.85 8.29
CA ARG A 91 -31.74 -6.44 9.00
C ARG A 91 -32.77 -7.56 9.13
N GLU A 92 -32.80 -8.49 8.18
CA GLU A 92 -33.71 -9.65 8.19
C GLU A 92 -33.24 -10.80 9.10
N ARG A 93 -31.99 -10.77 9.57
CA ARG A 93 -31.46 -11.80 10.47
C ARG A 93 -32.21 -11.80 11.79
N SER A 94 -32.88 -12.92 12.08
CA SER A 94 -33.55 -13.16 13.37
C SER A 94 -32.56 -13.45 14.50
N ASP A 95 -31.34 -13.87 14.15
CA ASP A 95 -30.25 -14.16 15.06
C ASP A 95 -29.07 -13.24 14.74
N THR A 96 -28.79 -12.30 15.64
CA THR A 96 -27.58 -11.47 15.55
C THR A 96 -26.31 -12.26 15.87
N GLY A 97 -26.46 -13.48 16.39
CA GLY A 97 -25.41 -14.29 17.00
C GLY A 97 -24.96 -13.68 18.33
N GLU A 98 -24.34 -14.49 19.18
CA GLU A 98 -23.46 -13.93 20.21
C GLU A 98 -22.27 -13.27 19.51
N SER A 99 -21.82 -12.14 20.05
CA SER A 99 -20.55 -11.55 19.60
C SER A 99 -19.45 -12.58 19.82
N PRO A 100 -18.55 -12.80 18.84
CA PRO A 100 -17.45 -13.71 19.04
C PRO A 100 -16.62 -13.21 20.23
N ASP A 101 -16.08 -14.14 21.01
CA ASP A 101 -15.03 -13.79 21.94
C ASP A 101 -13.79 -13.38 21.13
N ILE A 102 -13.48 -12.09 21.13
CA ILE A 102 -12.34 -11.54 20.39
C ILE A 102 -11.16 -11.50 21.36
N PRO A 103 -10.14 -12.34 21.18
CA PRO A 103 -9.01 -12.33 22.08
C PRO A 103 -8.23 -11.01 21.94
N GLU A 104 -7.69 -10.51 23.05
CA GLU A 104 -6.88 -9.27 23.08
C GLU A 104 -5.62 -9.40 22.19
N SER A 105 -5.12 -10.62 22.02
CA SER A 105 -4.06 -10.96 21.07
C SER A 105 -4.21 -12.39 20.56
N TYR A 106 -3.64 -12.66 19.38
CA TYR A 106 -3.54 -14.01 18.83
C TYR A 106 -2.10 -14.28 18.38
N PRO A 107 -1.64 -15.55 18.39
CA PRO A 107 -0.35 -15.91 17.82
C PRO A 107 -0.32 -15.53 16.34
N VAL A 108 0.61 -14.65 15.97
CA VAL A 108 0.84 -14.25 14.57
C VAL A 108 1.60 -15.35 13.86
N ASP A 109 1.29 -15.58 12.58
CA ASP A 109 2.00 -16.55 11.76
C ASP A 109 3.51 -16.24 11.76
N PRO A 110 4.37 -17.14 12.30
CA PRO A 110 5.81 -16.87 12.47
C PRO A 110 6.55 -16.73 11.13
N ARG A 111 5.90 -17.02 10.00
CA ARG A 111 6.44 -16.79 8.66
C ARG A 111 6.35 -15.33 8.23
N LEU A 112 5.59 -14.51 8.94
CA LEU A 112 5.57 -13.06 8.78
C LEU A 112 6.72 -12.47 9.61
N GLY A 113 7.77 -12.01 8.94
CA GLY A 113 8.89 -11.31 9.59
C GLY A 113 8.58 -9.83 9.87
N TRP A 114 7.32 -9.50 10.12
CA TRP A 114 6.87 -8.13 10.26
C TRP A 114 5.61 -8.01 11.12
N SER A 115 5.50 -6.86 11.79
CA SER A 115 4.31 -6.36 12.47
C SER A 115 4.19 -4.86 12.19
N TYR A 116 3.04 -4.27 12.50
CA TYR A 116 2.89 -2.82 12.46
C TYR A 116 3.95 -2.19 13.39
N PRO A 117 4.74 -1.20 12.92
CA PRO A 117 5.83 -0.63 13.70
C PRO A 117 5.29 0.39 14.70
N GLU A 118 4.86 -0.06 15.87
CA GLU A 118 4.47 0.83 16.97
C GLU A 118 5.62 1.80 17.29
N ASN A 119 5.29 3.09 17.45
CA ASN A 119 6.24 4.20 17.61
C ASN A 119 7.25 4.38 16.46
N GLY A 120 7.03 3.69 15.33
CA GLY A 120 7.82 3.84 14.11
C GLY A 120 7.44 5.06 13.28
N LEU A 121 7.99 5.12 12.08
CA LEU A 121 7.54 6.03 11.04
C LEU A 121 6.65 5.27 10.07
N THR A 122 5.39 5.68 9.97
CA THR A 122 4.47 5.22 8.95
C THR A 122 4.20 6.36 7.98
N LEU A 123 4.22 6.06 6.68
CA LEU A 123 3.94 7.02 5.63
C LEU A 123 2.76 6.51 4.82
N LYS A 124 1.82 7.38 4.51
CA LYS A 124 0.85 7.15 3.45
C LYS A 124 1.49 7.45 2.12
N VAL A 125 1.37 6.54 1.17
CA VAL A 125 1.93 6.66 -0.18
C VAL A 125 0.78 6.78 -1.16
N THR A 126 0.78 7.82 -1.99
CA THR A 126 -0.16 7.96 -3.11
C THR A 126 0.60 7.95 -4.43
N VAL A 127 0.15 7.17 -5.41
CA VAL A 127 0.74 7.14 -6.76
C VAL A 127 -0.30 7.50 -7.82
N ARG A 128 0.10 8.28 -8.82
CA ARG A 128 -0.75 8.67 -9.95
C ARG A 128 0.06 9.00 -11.20
N ASP A 129 -0.59 8.91 -12.36
CA ASP A 129 -0.05 9.54 -13.56
C ASP A 129 -0.14 11.08 -13.46
N LEU A 130 0.83 11.74 -14.09
CA LEU A 130 0.90 13.21 -14.17
C LEU A 130 0.47 13.70 -15.56
N PRO A 131 0.08 14.99 -15.68
CA PRO A 131 -0.20 15.64 -16.97
C PRO A 131 0.89 15.46 -18.02
N ARG A 132 0.47 15.20 -19.27
CA ARG A 132 1.32 15.16 -20.49
C ARG A 132 0.57 15.70 -21.70
N ASP A 133 1.30 16.15 -22.71
CA ASP A 133 0.75 16.85 -23.89
C ASP A 133 -0.18 15.98 -24.76
N SER A 134 -0.02 14.66 -24.73
CA SER A 134 -0.96 13.74 -25.35
C SER A 134 -2.22 13.59 -24.48
N ASN A 135 -3.38 13.96 -25.01
CA ASN A 135 -4.67 13.94 -24.31
C ASN A 135 -4.88 12.70 -23.42
N GLY A 136 -5.23 12.95 -22.15
CA GLY A 136 -5.67 11.97 -21.18
C GLY A 136 -4.63 11.69 -20.09
N VAL A 137 -4.80 12.31 -18.92
CA VAL A 137 -4.21 11.80 -17.67
C VAL A 137 -5.14 10.73 -17.17
N ASP A 138 -4.59 9.56 -16.84
CA ASP A 138 -5.35 8.56 -16.14
C ASP A 138 -5.81 9.13 -14.78
N SER A 139 -7.11 9.24 -14.57
CA SER A 139 -7.65 9.79 -13.32
C SER A 139 -7.51 8.83 -12.15
N ARG A 140 -7.12 7.57 -12.42
CA ARG A 140 -6.83 6.59 -11.36
C ARG A 140 -5.62 7.03 -10.55
N HIS A 141 -5.67 6.68 -9.28
CA HIS A 141 -4.57 6.78 -8.34
C HIS A 141 -4.68 5.58 -7.40
N ASN A 142 -3.60 5.27 -6.71
CA ASN A 142 -3.59 4.21 -5.72
C ASN A 142 -2.96 4.70 -4.42
N ILE A 143 -3.32 4.05 -3.33
CA ILE A 143 -2.82 4.34 -1.98
C ILE A 143 -2.13 3.08 -1.45
N ASP A 144 -0.99 3.26 -0.83
CA ASP A 144 -0.24 2.25 -0.10
C ASP A 144 0.33 2.87 1.18
N PHE A 145 1.07 2.09 1.97
CA PHE A 145 1.75 2.56 3.17
C PHE A 145 3.21 2.14 3.16
N ALA A 146 4.08 2.96 3.73
CA ALA A 146 5.47 2.63 3.99
C ALA A 146 5.75 2.63 5.48
N TRP A 147 6.27 1.52 5.98
CA TRP A 147 6.59 1.31 7.38
C TRP A 147 8.10 1.34 7.63
N PHE A 148 8.48 1.93 8.76
CA PHE A 148 9.82 1.94 9.32
C PHE A 148 9.71 1.77 10.84
N THR A 149 10.56 0.94 11.42
CA THR A 149 10.60 0.72 12.87
C THR A 149 10.99 1.99 13.62
N GLU A 150 10.77 2.03 14.93
CA GLU A 150 11.24 3.11 15.81
C GLU A 150 12.75 3.34 15.69
N VAL A 151 13.53 2.26 15.62
CA VAL A 151 15.00 2.31 15.47
C VAL A 151 15.39 2.95 14.14
N GLU A 152 14.71 2.55 13.06
CA GLU A 152 14.96 3.07 11.71
C GLU A 152 14.55 4.53 11.57
N SER A 153 13.37 4.89 12.08
CA SER A 153 12.87 6.27 12.10
C SER A 153 13.86 7.20 12.79
N ARG A 154 14.39 6.80 13.95
CA ARG A 154 15.43 7.55 14.67
C ARG A 154 16.74 7.65 13.91
N ALA A 155 17.13 6.60 13.18
CA ALA A 155 18.36 6.59 12.41
C ALA A 155 18.37 7.58 11.22
N LEU A 156 17.22 8.17 10.86
CA LEU A 156 17.16 9.23 9.85
C LEU A 156 17.85 10.52 10.31
N VAL A 157 17.91 10.78 11.62
CA VAL A 157 18.46 12.00 12.20
C VAL A 157 19.63 11.64 13.12
N PRO A 158 20.88 12.04 12.80
CA PRO A 158 22.04 11.75 13.64
C PRO A 158 21.99 12.55 14.95
N ASP A 159 22.78 12.16 15.96
CA ASP A 159 22.73 12.80 17.28
C ASP A 159 23.34 14.23 17.32
N ASP A 160 24.41 14.50 16.57
CA ASP A 160 25.00 15.85 16.42
C ASP A 160 24.56 16.45 15.08
N ILE A 161 23.58 17.37 15.16
CA ILE A 161 23.08 18.10 14.00
C ILE A 161 23.36 19.59 14.09
N ARG A 162 23.63 20.19 12.94
CA ARG A 162 23.82 21.64 12.79
C ARG A 162 23.08 22.14 11.55
N PRO A 163 22.52 23.37 11.57
CA PRO A 163 21.95 23.96 10.36
C PRO A 163 22.91 23.90 9.18
N GLY A 164 22.41 23.51 8.01
CA GLY A 164 23.19 23.33 6.78
C GLY A 164 23.95 22.00 6.66
N GLN A 165 24.03 21.20 7.73
CA GLN A 165 24.64 19.87 7.66
C GLN A 165 23.86 18.98 6.70
N THR A 166 24.58 18.25 5.86
CA THR A 166 24.01 17.31 4.89
C THR A 166 24.64 15.94 5.05
N TRP A 167 23.82 14.89 5.00
CA TRP A 167 24.27 13.49 4.99
C TRP A 167 23.41 12.66 4.06
N ARG A 168 23.93 11.51 3.64
CA ARG A 168 23.16 10.51 2.92
C ARG A 168 22.21 9.81 3.87
N ALA A 169 20.95 9.67 3.49
CA ALA A 169 19.97 8.88 4.24
C ALA A 169 20.49 7.45 4.44
N PRO A 170 20.15 6.79 5.56
CA PRO A 170 20.51 5.40 5.78
C PRO A 170 20.12 4.48 4.61
N GLY A 171 20.95 3.47 4.35
CA GLY A 171 20.77 2.58 3.20
C GLY A 171 19.42 1.86 3.17
N PHE A 172 18.92 1.43 4.34
CA PHE A 172 17.60 0.80 4.45
C PHE A 172 16.48 1.73 3.96
N PHE A 173 16.59 3.05 4.21
CA PHE A 173 15.55 4.02 3.87
C PHE A 173 15.44 4.16 2.35
N THR A 174 16.58 4.41 1.70
CA THR A 174 16.64 4.54 0.23
C THR A 174 16.20 3.24 -0.45
N LYS A 175 16.73 2.10 -0.02
CA LYS A 175 16.40 0.79 -0.60
C LYS A 175 14.93 0.43 -0.40
N ARG A 176 14.35 0.67 0.78
CA ARG A 176 12.95 0.33 1.05
C ARG A 176 12.00 1.16 0.21
N LEU A 177 12.20 2.48 0.12
CA LEU A 177 11.41 3.32 -0.78
C LEU A 177 11.52 2.85 -2.23
N ALA A 178 12.75 2.63 -2.73
CA ALA A 178 12.97 2.18 -4.09
C ALA A 178 12.35 0.83 -4.41
N LEU A 179 12.59 -0.17 -3.57
CA LEU A 179 12.25 -1.54 -3.90
C LEU A 179 10.79 -1.90 -3.60
N ARG A 180 10.18 -1.20 -2.63
CA ARG A 180 8.86 -1.55 -2.08
C ARG A 180 7.78 -0.52 -2.36
N HIS A 181 8.13 0.76 -2.57
CA HIS A 181 7.14 1.86 -2.60
C HIS A 181 7.13 2.66 -3.90
N PHE A 182 8.24 2.73 -4.64
CA PHE A 182 8.25 3.25 -6.01
C PHE A 182 7.80 2.18 -7.00
N ILE A 183 6.54 1.77 -6.92
CA ILE A 183 5.94 0.75 -7.79
C ILE A 183 4.79 1.39 -8.57
N ASP A 184 4.77 1.24 -9.90
CA ASP A 184 3.63 1.67 -10.71
C ASP A 184 2.42 0.78 -10.42
N THR A 185 1.54 1.26 -9.54
CA THR A 185 0.27 0.61 -9.19
C THR A 185 -0.95 1.45 -9.57
N VAL A 186 -0.79 2.46 -10.44
CA VAL A 186 -1.84 3.43 -10.81
C VAL A 186 -3.07 2.73 -11.41
N ARG A 187 -2.84 1.80 -12.34
CA ARG A 187 -3.92 1.13 -13.09
C ARG A 187 -4.20 -0.30 -12.62
N GLY A 188 -3.18 -0.97 -12.08
CA GLY A 188 -3.20 -2.37 -11.70
C GLY A 188 -1.94 -2.74 -10.92
N GLN A 189 -1.66 -4.02 -10.72
CA GLN A 189 -0.53 -4.45 -9.90
C GLN A 189 0.75 -4.62 -10.74
N SER A 190 1.85 -4.03 -10.26
CA SER A 190 3.20 -4.37 -10.72
C SER A 190 3.94 -5.19 -9.65
N PRO A 191 4.84 -6.11 -10.02
CA PRO A 191 5.67 -6.82 -9.06
C PRO A 191 6.60 -5.83 -8.34
N GLY A 192 6.98 -6.19 -7.10
CA GLY A 192 8.05 -5.49 -6.38
C GLY A 192 9.38 -5.55 -7.13
N TRP A 193 10.30 -4.66 -6.80
CA TRP A 193 11.63 -4.67 -7.39
C TRP A 193 12.57 -5.58 -6.59
N ARG A 194 13.56 -6.15 -7.28
CA ARG A 194 14.69 -6.84 -6.67
C ARG A 194 15.88 -5.90 -6.53
N GLU A 195 16.85 -6.25 -5.70
CA GLU A 195 18.02 -5.39 -5.49
C GLU A 195 18.77 -5.09 -6.80
N GLU A 196 18.90 -6.07 -7.70
CA GLU A 196 19.55 -5.89 -8.99
C GLU A 196 18.79 -4.95 -9.94
N ASN A 197 17.53 -4.63 -9.63
CA ASN A 197 16.76 -3.67 -10.42
C ASN A 197 17.09 -2.22 -10.06
N LEU A 198 17.64 -1.95 -8.88
CA LEU A 198 18.10 -0.63 -8.50
C LEU A 198 19.43 -0.32 -9.19
N LYS A 199 19.37 0.50 -10.24
CA LYS A 199 20.53 0.88 -11.06
C LYS A 199 21.27 2.06 -10.46
N ASP A 200 20.52 3.02 -9.91
CA ASP A 200 21.04 4.15 -9.15
C ASP A 200 20.03 4.58 -8.07
N GLY A 201 20.52 5.04 -6.93
CA GLY A 201 19.68 5.34 -5.78
C GLY A 201 20.39 6.12 -4.68
N GLU A 202 20.00 7.38 -4.51
CA GLU A 202 20.55 8.26 -3.50
C GLU A 202 19.46 9.17 -2.93
N ILE A 203 19.44 9.32 -1.61
CA ILE A 203 18.64 10.32 -0.90
C ILE A 203 19.58 11.04 0.07
N ASN A 204 19.59 12.36 0.00
CA ASN A 204 20.35 13.25 0.87
C ASN A 204 19.39 14.03 1.77
N LEU A 205 19.81 14.21 3.02
CA LEU A 205 19.10 14.90 4.08
C LEU A 205 19.92 16.12 4.49
N THR A 206 19.30 17.31 4.46
CA THR A 206 19.94 18.57 4.82
C THR A 206 19.15 19.25 5.95
N VAL A 207 19.81 19.61 7.05
CA VAL A 207 19.17 20.39 8.12
C VAL A 207 18.90 21.82 7.63
N GLU A 208 17.64 22.23 7.63
CA GLU A 208 17.23 23.60 7.34
C GLU A 208 17.25 24.46 8.61
N SER A 209 16.71 23.95 9.72
CA SER A 209 16.72 24.62 11.03
C SER A 209 16.81 23.63 12.19
N VAL A 210 17.35 24.11 13.31
CA VAL A 210 17.38 23.41 14.60
C VAL A 210 16.76 24.32 15.64
N GLU A 211 15.58 23.95 16.12
CA GLU A 211 14.83 24.64 17.18
C GLU A 211 14.79 23.72 18.43
N SER A 212 14.33 24.24 19.57
CA SER A 212 14.41 23.52 20.87
C SER A 212 13.49 22.30 21.00
N ASP A 213 12.55 22.18 20.07
CA ASP A 213 11.43 21.27 20.04
C ASP A 213 11.24 20.64 18.65
N LEU A 214 11.89 21.19 17.62
CA LEU A 214 11.73 20.70 16.25
C LEU A 214 12.99 20.90 15.41
N ILE A 215 13.32 19.88 14.63
CA ILE A 215 14.41 19.90 13.65
C ILE A 215 13.77 19.78 12.28
N ARG A 216 14.03 20.75 11.40
CA ARG A 216 13.51 20.72 10.02
C ARG A 216 14.59 20.23 9.08
N ILE A 217 14.28 19.20 8.31
CA ILE A 217 15.20 18.55 7.39
C ILE A 217 14.57 18.52 6.01
N ARG A 218 15.31 19.01 5.02
CA ARG A 218 14.99 18.88 3.60
C ARG A 218 15.56 17.57 3.07
N MET A 219 14.81 16.93 2.17
CA MET A 219 15.16 15.70 1.52
C MET A 219 15.24 15.93 0.01
N GLU A 220 16.31 15.45 -0.61
CA GLU A 220 16.47 15.41 -2.06
C GLU A 220 16.99 14.05 -2.47
N GLY A 221 16.51 13.48 -3.57
CA GLY A 221 16.96 12.18 -4.01
C GLY A 221 16.74 11.90 -5.47
N ARG A 222 17.36 10.83 -5.94
CA ARG A 222 17.19 10.30 -7.29
C ARG A 222 17.15 8.79 -7.24
N ILE A 223 16.24 8.19 -8.00
CA ILE A 223 16.09 6.75 -8.12
C ILE A 223 16.00 6.36 -9.58
N HIS A 224 16.71 5.31 -9.97
CA HIS A 224 16.62 4.67 -11.27
C HIS A 224 16.45 3.16 -11.08
N LEU A 225 15.30 2.65 -11.52
CA LEU A 225 14.91 1.25 -11.45
C LEU A 225 14.69 0.70 -12.86
N GLU A 226 15.25 -0.48 -13.13
CA GLU A 226 15.03 -1.22 -14.38
C GLU A 226 14.93 -2.72 -14.13
N ALA A 227 13.95 -3.35 -14.75
CA ALA A 227 13.77 -4.79 -14.74
C ALA A 227 13.51 -5.31 -16.15
N GLU A 228 14.10 -6.47 -16.44
CA GLU A 228 13.69 -7.32 -17.56
C GLU A 228 12.26 -7.88 -17.33
N PRO A 229 11.59 -8.37 -18.38
CA PRO A 229 10.31 -9.06 -18.23
C PRO A 229 10.40 -10.20 -17.21
N THR A 230 9.36 -10.35 -16.39
CA THR A 230 9.12 -11.52 -15.54
C THR A 230 8.61 -12.73 -16.33
N PHE A 231 8.06 -12.52 -17.52
CA PHE A 231 7.42 -13.55 -18.37
C PHE A 231 6.27 -14.29 -17.65
N GLU A 232 5.62 -13.62 -16.68
CA GLU A 232 4.48 -14.20 -15.98
C GLU A 232 3.26 -14.30 -16.90
N SER A 233 2.71 -15.52 -17.01
CA SER A 233 1.45 -15.75 -17.70
C SER A 233 0.27 -15.45 -16.77
N ASN A 234 -0.72 -14.71 -17.28
CA ASN A 234 -1.97 -14.52 -16.56
C ASN A 234 -2.71 -15.87 -16.44
N PRO A 235 -3.00 -16.38 -15.24
CA PRO A 235 -3.63 -17.70 -15.08
C PRO A 235 -5.08 -17.74 -15.56
N PHE A 236 -5.74 -16.59 -15.73
CA PHE A 236 -7.13 -16.51 -16.18
C PHE A 236 -7.26 -16.39 -17.69
N SER A 237 -6.37 -15.62 -18.34
CA SER A 237 -6.42 -15.43 -19.80
C SER A 237 -5.41 -16.28 -20.56
N GLY A 238 -4.43 -16.88 -19.89
CA GLY A 238 -3.31 -17.60 -20.50
C GLY A 238 -2.32 -16.70 -21.25
N LEU A 239 -2.51 -15.39 -21.23
CA LEU A 239 -1.68 -14.43 -21.97
C LEU A 239 -0.41 -14.07 -21.18
N THR A 240 0.74 -14.12 -21.85
CA THR A 240 2.01 -13.54 -21.38
C THR A 240 2.21 -12.21 -22.07
N VAL A 241 1.93 -11.11 -21.37
CA VAL A 241 2.04 -9.75 -21.91
C VAL A 241 2.89 -8.94 -20.95
N ASP A 242 4.18 -8.88 -21.25
CA ASP A 242 5.17 -8.32 -20.34
C ASP A 242 6.37 -7.77 -21.12
N LYS A 243 6.95 -6.67 -20.63
CA LYS A 243 8.07 -5.98 -21.27
C LYS A 243 9.08 -5.52 -20.22
N PRO A 244 10.33 -5.21 -20.63
CA PRO A 244 11.22 -4.48 -19.75
C PRO A 244 10.51 -3.23 -19.24
N ARG A 245 10.69 -2.94 -17.95
CA ARG A 245 10.03 -1.83 -17.27
C ARG A 245 11.02 -1.02 -16.44
N GLY A 246 10.66 0.22 -16.15
CA GLY A 246 11.48 1.05 -15.29
C GLY A 246 10.81 2.32 -14.79
N LEU A 247 11.52 2.94 -13.85
CA LEU A 247 11.21 4.22 -13.25
C LEU A 247 12.48 5.04 -13.15
N LYS A 248 12.39 6.33 -13.45
CA LYS A 248 13.44 7.31 -13.14
C LYS A 248 12.78 8.49 -12.45
N LEU A 249 13.13 8.71 -11.19
CA LEU A 249 12.44 9.66 -10.32
C LEU A 249 13.45 10.62 -9.69
N ASP A 250 13.09 11.88 -9.64
CA ASP A 250 13.67 12.88 -8.73
C ASP A 250 12.73 13.03 -7.53
N LEU A 251 13.30 13.06 -6.33
CA LEU A 251 12.59 13.18 -5.06
C LEU A 251 12.93 14.51 -4.41
N TYR A 252 11.90 15.18 -3.88
CA TYR A 252 12.03 16.35 -3.03
C TYR A 252 11.05 16.26 -1.87
N GLY A 253 11.47 16.62 -0.67
CA GLY A 253 10.58 16.63 0.48
C GLY A 253 11.13 17.35 1.68
N ARG A 254 10.35 17.33 2.75
CA ARG A 254 10.72 17.82 4.07
C ARG A 254 10.20 16.87 5.13
N LEU A 255 10.93 16.78 6.23
CA LEU A 255 10.46 16.16 7.45
C LEU A 255 10.79 17.04 8.65
N ALA A 256 9.98 16.91 9.69
CA ALA A 256 10.18 17.57 10.97
C ALA A 256 10.35 16.52 12.06
N PHE A 257 11.39 16.64 12.88
CA PHE A 257 11.74 15.67 13.92
C PHE A 257 11.75 16.34 15.29
N ASP A 258 11.03 15.75 16.26
CA ASP A 258 11.05 16.16 17.66
C ASP A 258 12.23 15.46 18.36
N PRO A 259 13.26 16.22 18.80
CA PRO A 259 14.43 15.64 19.47
C PRO A 259 14.14 15.11 20.88
N ARG A 260 13.08 15.58 21.55
CA ARG A 260 12.69 15.16 22.90
C ARG A 260 11.97 13.81 22.86
N GLN A 261 11.03 13.67 21.93
CA GLN A 261 10.29 12.42 21.72
C GLN A 261 11.04 11.44 20.82
N ARG A 262 12.08 11.91 20.13
CA ARG A 262 12.87 11.17 19.14
C ARG A 262 11.99 10.52 18.07
N ARG A 263 11.09 11.33 17.50
CA ARG A 263 10.11 10.90 16.50
C ARG A 263 9.98 11.92 15.38
N VAL A 264 9.58 11.46 14.20
CA VAL A 264 9.16 12.33 13.10
C VAL A 264 7.72 12.79 13.38
N GLU A 265 7.48 14.11 13.32
CA GLU A 265 6.17 14.73 13.57
C GLU A 265 5.49 15.27 12.31
N ALA A 266 6.26 15.45 11.24
CA ALA A 266 5.73 15.79 9.92
C ALA A 266 6.63 15.17 8.84
N PHE A 267 6.02 14.72 7.75
CA PHE A 267 6.72 14.19 6.60
C PHE A 267 5.90 14.50 5.35
N ASP A 268 6.49 15.25 4.43
CA ASP A 268 5.89 15.61 3.15
C ASP A 268 6.94 15.47 2.06
N ALA A 269 6.79 14.49 1.18
CA ALA A 269 7.71 14.31 0.05
C ALA A 269 6.97 13.95 -1.24
N VAL A 270 7.53 14.37 -2.35
CA VAL A 270 7.09 13.99 -3.69
C VAL A 270 8.25 13.40 -4.46
N ALA A 271 7.98 12.36 -5.23
CA ALA A 271 8.90 11.84 -6.23
C ALA A 271 8.21 11.85 -7.59
N THR A 272 8.84 12.48 -8.58
CA THR A 272 8.28 12.62 -9.93
C THR A 272 9.31 12.28 -10.98
N GLY A 273 8.85 11.76 -12.10
CA GLY A 273 9.70 11.49 -13.25
C GLY A 273 8.99 10.55 -14.20
N ASP A 274 9.74 9.70 -14.89
CA ASP A 274 9.20 8.87 -15.98
C ASP A 274 9.08 7.40 -15.59
N ARG A 275 7.99 6.79 -16.03
CA ARG A 275 7.79 5.34 -16.07
C ARG A 275 7.77 4.82 -17.50
N TRP A 276 8.21 3.59 -17.70
CA TRP A 276 8.10 2.90 -18.98
C TRP A 276 7.90 1.40 -18.81
N GLY A 277 7.48 0.76 -19.89
CA GLY A 277 7.15 -0.66 -19.92
C GLY A 277 5.80 -0.97 -19.31
N PHE A 278 5.52 -2.27 -19.19
CA PHE A 278 4.29 -2.78 -18.60
C PHE A 278 4.51 -4.21 -18.13
N THR A 279 3.65 -4.65 -17.21
CA THR A 279 3.61 -6.02 -16.73
C THR A 279 2.24 -6.63 -16.97
N THR A 280 2.14 -7.95 -16.79
CA THR A 280 0.95 -8.74 -17.03
C THR A 280 -0.32 -8.19 -16.33
N TYR A 281 -0.18 -7.56 -15.16
CA TYR A 281 -1.32 -7.15 -14.32
C TYR A 281 -1.47 -5.63 -14.13
N ASN A 282 -0.58 -4.81 -14.68
CA ASN A 282 -0.62 -3.37 -14.46
C ASN A 282 -1.44 -2.59 -15.50
N VAL A 283 -1.98 -3.25 -16.54
CA VAL A 283 -2.89 -2.65 -17.52
C VAL A 283 -2.27 -1.44 -18.24
N ARG A 284 -0.99 -1.56 -18.59
CA ARG A 284 -0.20 -0.54 -19.31
C ARG A 284 0.14 -0.94 -20.76
N PHE A 285 -0.42 -2.03 -21.27
CA PHE A 285 -0.13 -2.52 -22.64
C PHE A 285 -0.48 -1.50 -23.75
N ASP A 286 -1.42 -0.60 -23.48
CA ASP A 286 -1.85 0.50 -24.36
C ASP A 286 -1.14 1.84 -24.06
N ASP A 287 -0.32 1.88 -23.00
CA ASP A 287 0.40 3.08 -22.56
C ASP A 287 1.79 2.73 -22.00
N PRO A 288 2.70 2.21 -22.85
CA PRO A 288 4.00 1.73 -22.40
C PRO A 288 4.98 2.83 -21.97
N GLY A 289 4.64 4.11 -22.17
CA GLY A 289 5.54 5.23 -21.91
C GLY A 289 6.75 5.31 -22.87
N PRO A 290 7.81 6.08 -22.53
CA PRO A 290 7.97 6.85 -21.30
C PRO A 290 6.84 7.84 -21.06
N ALA A 291 6.38 7.97 -19.82
CA ALA A 291 5.36 8.94 -19.44
C ALA A 291 5.51 9.36 -17.98
N PRO A 292 5.01 10.55 -17.61
CA PRO A 292 5.26 11.10 -16.29
C PRO A 292 4.37 10.45 -15.23
N ILE A 293 4.97 10.15 -14.08
CA ILE A 293 4.34 9.56 -12.90
C ILE A 293 4.78 10.30 -11.64
N GLY A 294 3.91 10.33 -10.64
CA GLY A 294 4.18 10.98 -9.35
C GLY A 294 3.83 10.07 -8.18
N PHE A 295 4.65 10.15 -7.15
CA PHE A 295 4.45 9.54 -5.84
C PHE A 295 4.44 10.66 -4.80
N ALA A 296 3.49 10.62 -3.87
CA ALA A 296 3.43 11.52 -2.72
C ALA A 296 3.50 10.69 -1.43
N PHE A 297 4.24 11.20 -0.45
CA PHE A 297 4.44 10.60 0.86
C PHE A 297 4.02 11.62 1.90
N GLU A 298 3.07 11.22 2.75
CA GLU A 298 2.58 12.00 3.87
C GLU A 298 2.77 11.18 5.14
N LEU A 299 2.94 11.84 6.29
CA LEU A 299 2.94 11.13 7.57
C LEU A 299 1.62 10.37 7.75
N GLY A 300 1.70 9.09 8.08
CA GLY A 300 0.53 8.27 8.42
C GLY A 300 -0.12 8.76 9.71
N SER A 301 -1.43 8.63 9.79
CA SER A 301 -2.22 8.93 10.98
C SER A 301 -2.33 7.71 11.90
N ASP A 302 -2.81 7.95 13.12
CA ASP A 302 -3.13 6.88 14.07
C ASP A 302 -4.43 6.13 13.72
N ASN A 303 -5.09 6.47 12.61
CA ASN A 303 -6.32 5.80 12.18
C ASN A 303 -6.01 4.32 11.87
N PRO A 304 -6.73 3.35 12.47
CA PRO A 304 -6.54 1.93 12.19
C PRO A 304 -6.56 1.56 10.71
N ILE A 305 -7.29 2.31 9.87
CA ILE A 305 -7.33 2.06 8.42
C ILE A 305 -5.98 2.31 7.73
N GLU A 306 -5.12 3.15 8.31
CA GLU A 306 -3.77 3.45 7.80
C GLU A 306 -2.71 2.49 8.35
N ARG A 307 -3.13 1.50 9.15
CA ARG A 307 -2.31 0.37 9.60
C ARG A 307 -2.37 -0.82 8.66
N THR A 308 -2.91 -0.66 7.45
CA THR A 308 -2.87 -1.69 6.42
C THR A 308 -1.42 -2.00 6.02
N PRO A 309 -1.00 -3.28 6.01
CA PRO A 309 0.34 -3.66 5.57
C PRO A 309 0.64 -3.20 4.12
N PRO A 310 1.86 -2.69 3.85
CA PRO A 310 2.30 -2.34 2.50
C PRO A 310 2.00 -3.42 1.46
N ALA A 311 1.63 -3.01 0.24
CA ALA A 311 1.35 -3.94 -0.85
C ALA A 311 2.57 -4.85 -1.13
N SER A 312 3.78 -4.28 -1.10
CA SER A 312 5.05 -4.99 -1.31
C SER A 312 5.79 -5.32 -0.01
N ILE A 313 5.08 -5.66 1.08
CA ILE A 313 5.73 -5.90 2.38
C ILE A 313 6.77 -7.04 2.35
N GLY A 314 6.55 -8.12 1.58
CA GLY A 314 7.49 -9.27 1.59
C GLY A 314 7.57 -9.96 2.96
N ARG A 315 8.48 -10.94 3.12
CA ARG A 315 8.71 -11.57 4.44
C ARG A 315 9.73 -10.81 5.29
N ASN A 316 10.71 -10.22 4.64
CA ASN A 316 11.89 -9.60 5.24
C ASN A 316 11.80 -8.09 5.01
N TYR A 317 10.70 -7.48 5.46
CA TYR A 317 10.40 -6.08 5.12
C TYR A 317 11.36 -5.10 5.82
N PHE A 318 11.72 -5.43 7.05
CA PHE A 318 12.60 -4.64 7.91
C PHE A 318 14.07 -5.06 7.85
N ASP A 319 14.40 -6.09 7.06
CA ASP A 319 15.78 -6.55 6.84
C ASP A 319 16.44 -5.81 5.67
#